data_AF-A0A4Z2GXK6-F1
#
_entry.id   AF-A0A4Z2GXK6-F1
#
_cell.length_a   1.000
_cell.length_b   1.000
_cell.length_c   1.000
_cell.angle_alpha   90.00
_cell.angle_beta   90.00
_cell.angle_gamma   90.00
#
_symmetry.space_group_name_H-M   'P 1'
#
loop_
_entity.id
_entity.type
_entity.pdbx_description
1 polymer ?
#
loop_
_entity_poly.entity_id
_entity_poly.type
_entity_poly.pdbx_seq_one_letter_code
_entity_poly.pdbx_strand_id
1 'polypeptide(L)'
;MDQPPCWVTVELNPGSSAPPPGGDLLHARAVGATDTLHFLFCSQGAPTLLLVHTNSSSSSLTVNWTQFEARNVSGSLKVEPESSILYSSAIVFSRLLEYDDVNDTADPTSDLLPPYDLQNFTWSRLNLSADSSQLKVSLDGVLPRATRSRFVLELQAVGGADPLSRVEVRRFIDDEFTPSIFKMSRWVSSGNRSSEVLGFLQWKPVAYRRADPALEFATPCRHSDPRPQTVAASALIRGFYAEPQTNGLNVSFGLAGEPFYNSTKFLSWTVLLGSGSPPVDSFSPLVLTLMAVGLGTPMILLLVGGVCVCVRKRAVAYEQIN
;
A
#
# COMPACT_ATOMS: atom_id res chain seq x y z
N MET A 1 -25.61 -6.82 -3.03
CA MET A 1 -25.10 -7.86 -3.94
C MET A 1 -23.96 -8.48 -3.15
N ASP A 2 -24.23 -9.59 -2.47
CA ASP A 2 -23.24 -10.24 -1.61
C ASP A 2 -22.10 -10.75 -2.48
N GLN A 3 -20.88 -10.27 -2.24
CA GLN A 3 -19.70 -10.91 -2.81
C GLN A 3 -19.64 -12.36 -2.29
N PRO A 4 -19.40 -13.35 -3.16
CA PRO A 4 -19.27 -14.73 -2.72
C PRO A 4 -18.14 -14.86 -1.69
N PRO A 5 -18.25 -15.77 -0.71
CA PRO A 5 -17.27 -15.91 0.35
C PRO A 5 -15.89 -16.25 -0.24
N CYS A 6 -14.90 -15.42 0.07
CA CYS A 6 -13.49 -15.70 -0.21
C CYS A 6 -12.92 -16.52 0.95
N TRP A 7 -12.24 -17.62 0.63
CA TRP A 7 -11.59 -18.47 1.63
C TRP A 7 -10.10 -18.11 1.68
N VAL A 8 -9.63 -17.68 2.85
CA VAL A 8 -8.23 -17.33 3.06
C VAL A 8 -7.55 -18.42 3.89
N THR A 9 -6.48 -19.00 3.36
CA THR A 9 -5.62 -19.94 4.08
C THR A 9 -4.22 -19.34 4.21
N VAL A 10 -3.59 -19.53 5.37
CA VAL A 10 -2.25 -19.01 5.66
C VAL A 10 -1.36 -20.16 6.11
N GLU A 11 -0.21 -20.31 5.45
CA GLU A 11 0.76 -21.37 5.72
C GLU A 11 2.17 -20.78 5.87
N LEU A 12 2.88 -21.20 6.92
CA LEU A 12 4.26 -20.81 7.17
C LEU A 12 5.20 -21.89 6.63
N ASN A 13 6.15 -21.49 5.79
CA ASN A 13 7.14 -22.34 5.13
C ASN A 13 6.51 -23.52 4.36
N PRO A 14 5.69 -23.24 3.34
CA PRO A 14 4.91 -24.25 2.63
C PRO A 14 5.80 -25.36 2.05
N GLY A 15 5.46 -26.61 2.36
CA GLY A 15 6.18 -27.79 1.90
C GLY A 15 7.57 -28.03 2.55
N SER A 16 7.96 -27.24 3.56
CA SER A 16 9.20 -27.49 4.31
C SER A 16 8.96 -28.46 5.48
N SER A 17 9.89 -29.38 5.71
CA SER A 17 9.86 -30.28 6.87
C SER A 17 10.41 -29.63 8.15
N ALA A 18 11.18 -28.55 8.02
CA ALA A 18 11.81 -27.85 9.14
C ALA A 18 11.86 -26.33 8.89
N PRO A 19 11.96 -25.52 9.95
CA PRO A 19 12.19 -24.09 9.84
C PRO A 19 13.44 -23.78 8.99
N PRO A 20 13.32 -23.05 7.85
CA PRO A 20 14.47 -22.71 7.01
C PRO A 20 15.47 -21.84 7.78
N PRO A 21 16.79 -22.07 7.66
CA PRO A 21 17.80 -21.31 8.40
C PRO A 21 17.90 -19.85 7.94
N GLY A 22 17.59 -19.57 6.67
CA GLY A 22 17.75 -18.26 6.05
C GLY A 22 16.65 -17.23 6.37
N GLY A 23 15.60 -17.64 7.08
CA GLY A 23 14.39 -16.85 7.37
C GLY A 23 13.10 -17.53 6.91
N ASP A 24 11.96 -16.96 7.26
CA ASP A 24 10.64 -17.53 6.95
C ASP A 24 10.08 -17.07 5.59
N LEU A 25 9.30 -17.95 4.98
CA LEU A 25 8.39 -17.68 3.86
C LEU A 25 6.95 -17.93 4.31
N LEU A 26 6.14 -16.88 4.37
CA LEU A 26 4.71 -16.96 4.62
C LEU A 26 3.97 -16.99 3.29
N HIS A 27 2.98 -17.86 3.16
CA HIS A 27 2.05 -17.88 2.03
C HIS A 27 0.62 -17.72 2.53
N ALA A 28 -0.04 -16.64 2.13
CA ALA A 28 -1.46 -16.46 2.26
C ALA A 28 -2.12 -16.65 0.89
N ARG A 29 -3.15 -17.50 0.83
CA ARG A 29 -3.89 -17.86 -0.38
C ARG A 29 -5.35 -17.50 -0.18
N ALA A 30 -5.84 -16.55 -0.97
CA ALA A 30 -7.23 -16.12 -0.97
C ALA A 30 -7.92 -16.65 -2.24
N VAL A 31 -8.80 -17.62 -2.07
CA VAL A 31 -9.49 -18.32 -3.17
C VAL A 31 -10.84 -17.67 -3.41
N GLY A 32 -11.04 -17.17 -4.62
CA GLY A 32 -12.32 -16.67 -5.13
C GLY A 32 -13.09 -17.76 -5.89
N ALA A 33 -14.18 -17.37 -6.54
CA ALA A 33 -15.01 -18.31 -7.31
C ALA A 33 -14.30 -18.82 -8.57
N THR A 34 -13.51 -17.95 -9.22
CA THR A 34 -12.86 -18.22 -10.51
C THR A 34 -11.37 -17.89 -10.51
N ASP A 35 -10.86 -17.28 -9.46
CA ASP A 35 -9.51 -16.75 -9.37
C ASP A 35 -8.90 -17.02 -7.98
N THR A 36 -7.57 -16.87 -7.87
CA THR A 36 -6.86 -16.95 -6.59
C THR A 36 -5.84 -15.82 -6.50
N LEU A 37 -5.76 -15.20 -5.32
CA LEU A 37 -4.66 -14.31 -4.95
C LEU A 37 -3.70 -15.04 -4.03
N HIS A 38 -2.42 -15.03 -4.40
CA HIS A 38 -1.32 -15.53 -3.58
C HIS A 38 -0.52 -14.34 -3.07
N PHE A 39 -0.45 -14.18 -1.76
CA PHE A 39 0.44 -13.24 -1.09
C PHE A 39 1.57 -14.02 -0.45
N LEU A 40 2.81 -13.70 -0.79
CA LEU A 40 3.97 -14.32 -0.20
C LEU A 40 4.82 -13.27 0.49
N PHE A 41 5.11 -13.45 1.77
CA PHE A 41 6.04 -12.61 2.51
C PHE A 41 7.28 -13.41 2.86
N CYS A 42 8.45 -12.89 2.49
CA CYS A 42 9.72 -13.55 2.74
C CYS A 42 10.67 -12.61 3.47
N SER A 43 11.32 -13.14 4.51
CA SER A 43 12.36 -12.45 5.30
C SER A 43 13.78 -12.86 4.93
N GLN A 44 13.94 -13.70 3.89
CA GLN A 44 15.24 -14.18 3.43
C GLN A 44 15.91 -13.19 2.46
N GLY A 45 16.86 -12.42 2.96
CA GLY A 45 17.42 -11.26 2.26
C GLY A 45 16.56 -10.03 2.53
N ALA A 46 16.44 -9.13 1.56
CA ALA A 46 15.59 -7.96 1.72
C ALA A 46 14.12 -8.40 1.90
N PRO A 47 13.40 -7.93 2.94
CA PRO A 47 12.00 -8.29 3.15
C PRO A 47 11.20 -8.00 1.89
N THR A 48 10.46 -9.00 1.44
CA THR A 48 9.76 -8.94 0.16
C THR A 48 8.34 -9.45 0.31
N LEU A 49 7.38 -8.68 -0.20
CA LEU A 49 6.00 -9.09 -0.35
C LEU A 49 5.69 -9.28 -1.84
N LEU A 50 5.40 -10.51 -2.27
CA LEU A 50 4.98 -10.84 -3.63
C LEU A 50 3.48 -11.07 -3.67
N LEU A 51 2.80 -10.45 -4.64
CA LEU A 51 1.42 -10.73 -5.01
C LEU A 51 1.41 -11.44 -6.36
N VAL A 52 0.67 -12.54 -6.45
CA VAL A 52 0.36 -13.24 -7.71
C VAL A 52 -1.15 -13.41 -7.82
N HIS A 53 -1.71 -13.03 -8.97
CA HIS A 53 -3.12 -13.21 -9.30
C HIS A 53 -3.25 -14.24 -10.42
N THR A 54 -4.06 -15.27 -10.19
CA THR A 54 -4.31 -16.34 -11.16
C THR A 54 -5.78 -16.43 -11.55
N ASN A 55 -6.08 -16.90 -12.76
CA ASN A 55 -7.44 -17.18 -13.22
C ASN A 55 -7.93 -18.61 -12.89
N SER A 56 -7.43 -19.19 -11.80
CA SER A 56 -7.80 -20.53 -11.35
C SER A 56 -8.02 -20.56 -9.85
N SER A 57 -9.11 -21.20 -9.41
CA SER A 57 -9.39 -21.45 -7.98
C SER A 57 -8.58 -22.63 -7.41
N SER A 58 -7.91 -23.41 -8.27
CA SER A 58 -7.08 -24.56 -7.88
C SER A 58 -5.57 -24.28 -7.96
N SER A 59 -5.15 -23.05 -8.28
CA SER A 59 -3.72 -22.75 -8.36
C SER A 59 -3.03 -22.91 -7.00
N SER A 60 -1.85 -23.53 -7.02
CA SER A 60 -1.08 -23.87 -5.83
C SER A 60 0.34 -23.34 -5.91
N LEU A 61 0.95 -23.14 -4.74
CA LEU A 61 2.35 -22.74 -4.63
C LEU A 61 3.23 -23.98 -4.47
N THR A 62 4.29 -24.04 -5.26
CA THR A 62 5.32 -25.09 -5.18
C THR A 62 6.67 -24.44 -4.88
N VAL A 63 7.36 -24.93 -3.85
CA VAL A 63 8.67 -24.42 -3.42
C VAL A 63 9.69 -25.55 -3.40
N ASN A 64 10.76 -25.41 -4.19
CA ASN A 64 11.96 -26.23 -4.07
C ASN A 64 12.93 -25.58 -3.08
N TRP A 65 12.81 -25.97 -1.81
CA TRP A 65 13.58 -25.38 -0.70
C TRP A 65 15.09 -25.46 -0.91
N THR A 66 15.61 -26.56 -1.45
CA THR A 66 17.06 -26.72 -1.68
C THR A 66 17.61 -25.67 -2.64
N GLN A 67 16.87 -25.37 -3.72
CA GLN A 67 17.26 -24.34 -4.70
C GLN A 67 16.95 -22.93 -4.20
N PHE A 68 15.82 -22.77 -3.49
CA PHE A 68 15.39 -21.48 -2.93
C PHE A 68 16.39 -20.94 -1.91
N GLU A 69 16.89 -21.80 -1.02
CA GLU A 69 17.90 -21.42 -0.02
C GLU A 69 19.29 -21.20 -0.63
N ALA A 70 19.64 -21.95 -1.67
CA ALA A 70 20.90 -21.76 -2.37
C ALA A 70 21.00 -20.40 -3.08
N ARG A 71 19.85 -19.80 -3.46
CA ARG A 71 19.76 -18.48 -4.13
C ARG A 71 20.57 -18.36 -5.43
N ASN A 72 20.92 -19.49 -6.02
CA ASN A 72 21.79 -19.58 -7.19
C ASN A 72 21.03 -19.64 -8.52
N VAL A 73 19.76 -20.06 -8.50
CA VAL A 73 18.93 -20.26 -9.69
C VAL A 73 17.56 -19.64 -9.51
N SER A 74 16.95 -19.23 -10.62
CA SER A 74 15.56 -18.81 -10.65
C SER A 74 14.59 -19.98 -10.83
N GLY A 75 13.32 -19.77 -10.55
CA GLY A 75 12.27 -20.78 -10.74
C GLY A 75 12.21 -21.83 -9.63
N SER A 76 12.88 -21.61 -8.50
CA SER A 76 12.76 -22.45 -7.31
C SER A 76 11.42 -22.28 -6.59
N LEU A 77 10.67 -21.22 -6.91
CA LEU A 77 9.32 -20.95 -6.38
C LEU A 77 8.38 -20.68 -7.54
N LYS A 78 7.29 -21.46 -7.62
CA LYS A 78 6.35 -21.43 -8.75
C LYS A 78 4.91 -21.45 -8.27
N VAL A 79 4.04 -20.71 -8.97
CA VAL A 79 2.59 -20.86 -8.83
C VAL A 79 2.10 -21.65 -10.03
N GLU A 80 1.51 -22.81 -9.78
CA GLU A 80 1.07 -23.73 -10.82
C GLU A 80 -0.46 -23.75 -10.97
N PRO A 81 -0.99 -23.84 -12.20
CA PRO A 81 -0.26 -23.83 -13.46
C PRO A 81 0.23 -22.41 -13.83
N GLU A 82 1.47 -22.28 -14.34
CA GLU A 82 2.07 -20.97 -14.67
C GLU A 82 1.23 -20.20 -15.72
N SER A 83 0.55 -20.91 -16.62
CA SER A 83 -0.35 -20.33 -17.63
C SER A 83 -1.58 -19.64 -17.04
N SER A 84 -1.88 -19.85 -15.75
CA SER A 84 -3.00 -19.18 -15.07
C SER A 84 -2.65 -17.80 -14.52
N ILE A 85 -1.36 -17.45 -14.45
CA ILE A 85 -0.90 -16.19 -13.86
C ILE A 85 -1.33 -15.02 -14.77
N LEU A 86 -2.23 -14.19 -14.25
CA LEU A 86 -2.69 -12.96 -14.89
C LEU A 86 -1.79 -11.78 -14.58
N TYR A 87 -1.31 -11.70 -13.33
CA TYR A 87 -0.50 -10.59 -12.85
C TYR A 87 0.43 -11.06 -11.72
N SER A 88 1.63 -10.50 -11.66
CA SER A 88 2.53 -10.66 -10.52
C SER A 88 3.35 -9.39 -10.29
N SER A 89 3.45 -8.97 -9.03
CA SER A 89 4.36 -7.89 -8.63
C SER A 89 4.76 -8.06 -7.19
N ALA A 90 6.01 -7.72 -6.88
CA ALA A 90 6.57 -7.75 -5.55
C ALA A 90 7.01 -6.36 -5.09
N ILE A 91 6.90 -6.11 -3.79
CA ILE A 91 7.47 -4.95 -3.12
C ILE A 91 8.63 -5.43 -2.26
N VAL A 92 9.82 -4.93 -2.53
CA VAL A 92 11.02 -5.18 -1.75
C VAL A 92 11.31 -3.97 -0.87
N PHE A 93 11.46 -4.20 0.43
CA PHE A 93 11.96 -3.22 1.38
C PHE A 93 13.49 -3.29 1.34
N SER A 94 14.12 -2.40 0.59
CA SER A 94 15.53 -2.54 0.23
C SER A 94 16.47 -1.89 1.25
N ARG A 95 16.23 -0.62 1.58
CA ARG A 95 17.07 0.16 2.49
C ARG A 95 16.24 1.06 3.38
N LEU A 96 16.76 1.27 4.59
CA LEU A 96 16.35 2.37 5.45
C LEU A 96 17.48 3.41 5.44
N LEU A 97 17.16 4.63 5.02
CA LEU A 97 18.09 5.76 5.01
C LEU A 97 17.81 6.66 6.21
N GLU A 98 18.86 7.28 6.73
CA GLU A 98 18.81 8.26 7.80
C GLU A 98 19.61 9.49 7.38
N TYR A 99 19.13 10.69 7.73
CA TYR A 99 19.87 11.94 7.49
C TYR A 99 19.71 12.88 8.69
N ASP A 100 20.74 13.71 8.93
CA ASP A 100 20.68 14.79 9.92
C ASP A 100 20.05 16.03 9.28
N ASP A 101 18.80 16.33 9.62
CA ASP A 101 18.07 17.46 9.04
C ASP A 101 18.41 18.76 9.77
N VAL A 102 19.64 19.25 9.54
CA VAL A 102 20.22 20.37 10.30
C VAL A 102 19.36 21.63 10.25
N ASN A 103 18.83 21.92 9.08
CA ASN A 103 18.06 23.13 8.79
C ASN A 103 16.55 22.93 8.92
N ASP A 104 16.10 21.78 9.41
CA ASP A 104 14.68 21.41 9.54
C ASP A 104 13.89 21.65 8.24
N THR A 105 14.44 21.15 7.14
CA THR A 105 13.88 21.30 5.79
C THR A 105 13.05 20.09 5.36
N ALA A 106 13.27 18.95 6.02
CA ALA A 106 12.80 17.63 5.62
C ALA A 106 13.17 17.27 4.16
N ASP A 107 14.35 17.70 3.72
CA ASP A 107 14.91 17.38 2.41
C ASP A 107 15.95 16.26 2.53
N PRO A 108 15.67 15.04 2.04
CA PRO A 108 16.57 13.89 2.15
C PRO A 108 17.74 13.91 1.15
N THR A 109 18.08 15.06 0.56
CA THR A 109 19.18 15.19 -0.42
C THR A 109 20.52 15.58 0.21
N SER A 110 20.51 16.17 1.41
CA SER A 110 21.71 16.54 2.16
C SER A 110 21.97 15.58 3.33
N ASP A 111 23.25 15.37 3.65
CA ASP A 111 23.69 14.74 4.90
C ASP A 111 23.13 13.33 5.17
N LEU A 112 22.95 12.55 4.11
CA LEU A 112 22.61 11.13 4.21
C LEU A 112 23.72 10.35 4.91
N LEU A 113 23.33 9.61 5.94
CA LEU A 113 24.18 8.67 6.64
C LEU A 113 24.28 7.35 5.86
N PRO A 114 25.31 6.52 6.14
CA PRO A 114 25.40 5.19 5.57
C PRO A 114 24.09 4.40 5.75
N PRO A 115 23.51 3.85 4.68
CA PRO A 115 22.19 3.24 4.71
C PRO A 115 22.18 1.93 5.49
N TYR A 116 21.02 1.59 6.04
CA TYR A 116 20.75 0.27 6.56
C TYR A 116 20.25 -0.63 5.44
N ASP A 117 21.13 -1.48 4.90
CA ASP A 117 20.75 -2.48 3.91
C ASP A 117 19.93 -3.59 4.57
N LEU A 118 18.61 -3.60 4.32
CA LEU A 118 17.67 -4.52 4.97
C LEU A 118 17.88 -5.98 4.58
N GLN A 119 18.61 -6.23 3.49
CA GLN A 119 19.05 -7.56 3.09
C GLN A 119 20.06 -8.20 4.05
N ASN A 120 20.77 -7.39 4.84
CA ASN A 120 21.77 -7.83 5.79
C ASN A 120 21.21 -7.99 7.21
N PHE A 121 19.91 -7.77 7.40
CA PHE A 121 19.27 -7.85 8.70
C PHE A 121 18.92 -9.31 9.04
N THR A 122 19.04 -9.65 10.32
CA THR A 122 18.48 -10.89 10.87
C THR A 122 17.07 -10.61 11.37
N TRP A 123 16.07 -11.11 10.63
CA TRP A 123 14.67 -10.96 10.99
C TRP A 123 14.24 -12.04 11.99
N SER A 124 13.40 -11.66 12.96
CA SER A 124 12.76 -12.62 13.85
C SER A 124 11.82 -13.54 13.07
N ARG A 125 11.53 -14.73 13.63
CA ARG A 125 10.55 -15.64 13.02
C ARG A 125 9.18 -14.98 12.94
N LEU A 126 8.45 -15.29 11.87
CA LEU A 126 7.12 -14.75 11.66
C LEU A 126 6.15 -15.34 12.67
N ASN A 127 5.41 -14.47 13.35
CA ASN A 127 4.31 -14.85 14.22
C ASN A 127 2.99 -14.55 13.52
N LEU A 128 2.08 -15.51 13.50
CA LEU A 128 0.80 -15.39 12.80
C LEU A 128 -0.30 -15.01 13.78
N SER A 129 -1.03 -13.94 13.47
CA SER A 129 -2.29 -13.59 14.11
C SER A 129 -3.35 -13.28 13.06
N ALA A 130 -4.61 -13.56 13.37
CA ALA A 130 -5.75 -13.35 12.46
C ALA A 130 -6.35 -11.92 12.56
N ASP A 131 -5.68 -11.01 13.25
CA ASP A 131 -6.28 -9.73 13.67
C ASP A 131 -6.29 -8.65 12.59
N SER A 132 -5.49 -8.79 11.51
CA SER A 132 -5.39 -7.76 10.47
C SER A 132 -4.92 -8.31 9.11
N SER A 133 -5.39 -7.66 8.03
CA SER A 133 -4.99 -7.91 6.64
C SER A 133 -4.08 -6.81 6.06
N GLN A 134 -3.62 -5.86 6.88
CA GLN A 134 -2.82 -4.72 6.43
C GLN A 134 -1.32 -4.94 6.62
N LEU A 135 -0.51 -4.36 5.72
CA LEU A 135 0.94 -4.31 5.89
C LEU A 135 1.33 -3.04 6.65
N LYS A 136 1.83 -3.22 7.88
CA LYS A 136 2.35 -2.14 8.72
C LYS A 136 3.87 -2.28 8.84
N VAL A 137 4.58 -1.21 8.54
CA VAL A 137 6.02 -1.07 8.78
C VAL A 137 6.21 -0.21 10.02
N SER A 138 7.05 -0.62 10.96
CA SER A 138 7.35 0.16 12.15
C SER A 138 8.83 0.15 12.51
N LEU A 139 9.36 1.33 12.86
CA LEU A 139 10.65 1.51 13.51
C LEU A 139 10.39 1.75 14.99
N ASP A 140 10.69 0.77 15.83
CA ASP A 140 10.45 0.84 17.27
C ASP A 140 11.78 0.80 18.04
N GLY A 141 12.12 1.89 18.73
CA GLY A 141 13.29 1.96 19.57
C GLY A 141 14.63 2.00 18.83
N VAL A 142 14.65 2.25 17.51
CA VAL A 142 15.90 2.42 16.75
C VAL A 142 16.65 3.62 17.32
N LEU A 143 17.93 3.45 17.65
CA LEU A 143 18.73 4.56 18.17
C LEU A 143 19.15 5.46 17.00
N PRO A 144 18.72 6.74 16.99
CA PRO A 144 19.15 7.68 15.96
C PRO A 144 20.66 7.93 16.05
N ARG A 145 21.32 7.99 14.89
CA ARG A 145 22.75 8.28 14.74
C ARG A 145 23.02 9.78 14.70
N ALA A 146 22.02 10.59 14.38
CA ALA A 146 22.11 12.04 14.38
C ALA A 146 21.20 12.71 15.42
N THR A 147 21.48 13.97 15.72
CA THR A 147 20.69 14.76 16.69
C THR A 147 19.31 15.12 16.17
N ARG A 148 19.16 15.29 14.84
CA ARG A 148 17.89 15.65 14.17
C ARG A 148 17.59 14.60 13.09
N SER A 149 17.46 13.36 13.53
CA SER A 149 17.34 12.24 12.61
C SER A 149 15.95 12.19 11.98
N ARG A 150 15.94 12.08 10.66
CA ARG A 150 14.78 11.74 9.86
C ARG A 150 15.09 10.50 9.02
N PHE A 151 14.05 9.72 8.75
CA PHE A 151 14.18 8.45 8.04
C PHE A 151 13.50 8.50 6.67
N VAL A 152 14.06 7.73 5.75
CA VAL A 152 13.50 7.46 4.42
C VAL A 152 13.51 5.96 4.20
N LEU A 153 12.40 5.42 3.72
CA LEU A 153 12.29 4.01 3.35
C LEU A 153 12.40 3.87 1.82
N GLU A 154 13.39 3.12 1.35
CA GLU A 154 13.57 2.80 -0.07
C GLU A 154 12.82 1.50 -0.41
N LEU A 155 11.77 1.65 -1.23
CA LEU A 155 10.95 0.55 -1.73
C LEU A 155 11.30 0.26 -3.18
N GLN A 156 11.27 -1.00 -3.56
CA GLN A 156 11.42 -1.41 -4.96
C GLN A 156 10.22 -2.24 -5.39
N ALA A 157 9.50 -1.77 -6.40
CA ALA A 157 8.48 -2.56 -7.08
C ALA A 157 9.17 -3.39 -8.16
N VAL A 158 9.08 -4.70 -8.00
CA VAL A 158 9.63 -5.70 -8.91
C VAL A 158 8.47 -6.38 -9.63
N GLY A 159 8.63 -6.65 -10.92
CA GLY A 159 7.62 -7.34 -11.72
C GLY A 159 8.24 -8.00 -12.93
N GLY A 160 7.41 -8.76 -13.66
CA GLY A 160 7.77 -9.28 -14.97
C GLY A 160 7.68 -8.18 -16.03
N ALA A 161 6.69 -8.30 -16.93
CA ALA A 161 6.49 -7.35 -18.02
C ALA A 161 5.98 -5.97 -17.55
N ASP A 162 5.18 -5.92 -16.48
CA ASP A 162 4.45 -4.72 -16.06
C ASP A 162 4.66 -4.41 -14.55
N PRO A 163 5.88 -4.05 -14.09
CA PRO A 163 6.09 -3.62 -12.71
C PRO A 163 5.33 -2.33 -12.40
N LEU A 164 5.08 -2.05 -11.11
CA LEU A 164 4.51 -0.75 -10.72
C LEU A 164 5.47 0.36 -11.17
N SER A 165 4.96 1.35 -11.89
CA SER A 165 5.80 2.33 -12.61
C SER A 165 5.36 3.77 -12.43
N ARG A 166 4.07 4.00 -12.15
CA ARG A 166 3.50 5.35 -12.01
C ARG A 166 2.89 5.54 -10.63
N VAL A 167 3.14 6.69 -10.00
CA VAL A 167 2.42 7.09 -8.80
C VAL A 167 1.33 8.10 -9.14
N GLU A 168 0.10 7.81 -8.71
CA GLU A 168 -1.05 8.69 -8.80
C GLU A 168 -1.43 9.18 -7.40
N VAL A 169 -1.69 10.48 -7.25
CA VAL A 169 -2.26 11.04 -6.02
C VAL A 169 -3.71 11.39 -6.29
N ARG A 170 -4.62 10.79 -5.53
CA ARG A 170 -6.06 11.07 -5.63
C ARG A 170 -6.59 11.62 -4.31
N ARG A 171 -7.62 12.47 -4.40
CA ARG A 171 -8.35 13.01 -3.25
C ARG A 171 -9.58 12.15 -2.97
N PHE A 172 -9.83 11.87 -1.70
CA PHE A 172 -10.97 11.06 -1.23
C PHE A 172 -11.71 11.83 -0.15
N ILE A 173 -12.96 11.46 0.10
CA ILE A 173 -13.77 12.07 1.16
C ILE A 173 -13.69 11.22 2.44
N ASP A 174 -13.18 9.99 2.34
CA ASP A 174 -13.06 9.10 3.49
C ASP A 174 -11.72 9.28 4.22
N ASP A 175 -11.81 9.67 5.48
CA ASP A 175 -10.69 9.77 6.41
C ASP A 175 -10.75 8.68 7.49
N GLU A 176 -11.59 7.64 7.31
CA GLU A 176 -11.67 6.51 8.23
C GLU A 176 -10.26 5.91 8.43
N PHE A 177 -9.90 5.77 9.71
CA PHE A 177 -8.58 5.35 10.22
C PHE A 177 -7.41 6.34 10.01
N THR A 178 -7.62 7.54 9.47
CA THR A 178 -6.64 8.64 9.35
C THR A 178 -7.31 10.02 9.36
N PRO A 179 -7.72 10.55 10.52
CA PRO A 179 -8.52 11.77 10.59
C PRO A 179 -7.91 12.95 9.80
N SER A 180 -8.77 13.71 9.10
CA SER A 180 -8.41 14.90 8.32
C SER A 180 -7.50 14.68 7.10
N ILE A 181 -7.25 13.42 6.69
CA ILE A 181 -6.41 13.08 5.55
C ILE A 181 -7.26 12.55 4.39
N PHE A 182 -7.54 13.46 3.46
CA PHE A 182 -8.41 13.27 2.30
C PHE A 182 -7.63 12.99 1.01
N LYS A 183 -6.47 12.33 1.11
CA LYS A 183 -5.58 12.00 -0.02
C LYS A 183 -5.04 10.59 0.10
N MET A 184 -4.91 9.90 -1.03
CA MET A 184 -4.29 8.58 -1.14
C MET A 184 -3.29 8.61 -2.29
N SER A 185 -2.07 8.14 -2.01
CA SER A 185 -1.05 7.90 -3.04
C SER A 185 -1.14 6.45 -3.48
N ARG A 186 -1.00 6.21 -4.78
CA ARG A 186 -1.12 4.88 -5.39
C ARG A 186 -0.01 4.66 -6.39
N TRP A 187 0.86 3.70 -6.12
CA TRP A 187 1.81 3.21 -7.10
C TRP A 187 1.15 2.09 -7.90
N VAL A 188 0.90 2.34 -9.18
CA VAL A 188 0.12 1.46 -10.05
C VAL A 188 0.96 0.87 -11.16
N SER A 189 0.61 -0.34 -11.56
CA SER A 189 1.04 -0.95 -12.82
C SER A 189 0.01 -0.64 -13.91
N SER A 190 0.48 -0.30 -15.10
CA SER A 190 -0.36 -0.05 -16.27
C SER A 190 -0.03 -1.06 -17.36
N GLY A 191 -1.05 -1.76 -17.87
CA GLY A 191 -0.87 -2.67 -18.99
C GLY A 191 -0.58 -1.95 -20.31
N ASN A 192 0.16 -2.62 -21.19
CA ASN A 192 0.64 -2.09 -22.48
C ASN A 192 -0.47 -1.68 -23.50
N ARG A 193 -1.76 -1.95 -23.22
CA ARG A 193 -2.87 -1.73 -24.17
C ARG A 193 -4.13 -1.07 -23.58
N SER A 194 -4.13 -0.66 -22.32
CA SER A 194 -5.30 -0.04 -21.68
C SER A 194 -4.90 0.85 -20.51
N SER A 195 -5.78 1.78 -20.12
CA SER A 195 -5.71 2.49 -18.83
C SER A 195 -6.04 1.58 -17.63
N GLU A 196 -6.00 0.26 -17.83
CA GLU A 196 -6.40 -0.73 -16.84
C GLU A 196 -5.25 -0.95 -15.85
N VAL A 197 -5.58 -0.80 -14.57
CA VAL A 197 -4.64 -1.00 -13.48
C VAL A 197 -4.61 -2.49 -13.16
N LEU A 198 -3.47 -3.14 -13.40
CA LEU A 198 -3.29 -4.58 -13.16
C LEU A 198 -3.02 -4.86 -11.67
N GLY A 199 -2.37 -3.93 -10.98
CA GLY A 199 -2.17 -3.98 -9.55
C GLY A 199 -1.68 -2.65 -9.00
N PHE A 200 -1.74 -2.55 -7.68
CA PHE A 200 -1.48 -1.30 -6.98
C PHE A 200 -0.87 -1.55 -5.60
N LEU A 201 0.00 -0.63 -5.19
CA LEU A 201 0.35 -0.37 -3.80
C LEU A 201 -0.21 1.01 -3.43
N GLN A 202 -1.01 1.11 -2.37
CA GLN A 202 -1.61 2.38 -1.95
C GLN A 202 -1.36 2.68 -0.47
N TRP A 203 -1.21 3.96 -0.17
CA TRP A 203 -1.01 4.46 1.19
C TRP A 203 -1.54 5.88 1.34
N LYS A 204 -2.00 6.20 2.54
CA LYS A 204 -2.30 7.58 2.92
C LYS A 204 -0.97 8.29 3.25
N PRO A 205 -0.81 9.58 2.91
CA PRO A 205 0.46 10.31 3.07
C PRO A 205 0.72 10.72 4.53
N VAL A 206 0.63 9.74 5.43
CA VAL A 206 0.75 9.89 6.88
C VAL A 206 1.46 8.68 7.48
N ALA A 207 2.30 8.93 8.46
CA ALA A 207 2.86 7.97 9.38
C ALA A 207 2.55 8.41 10.82
N TYR A 208 2.81 7.57 11.80
CA TYR A 208 2.53 7.85 13.21
C TYR A 208 3.79 7.75 14.05
N ARG A 209 4.00 8.75 14.92
CA ARG A 209 5.14 8.84 15.85
C ARG A 209 4.96 8.02 17.12
N ARG A 210 3.83 7.32 17.30
CA ARG A 210 3.54 6.39 18.40
C ARG A 210 2.77 5.16 17.90
N ALA A 211 2.78 4.11 18.71
CA ALA A 211 2.10 2.85 18.40
C ALA A 211 0.57 3.00 18.32
N ASP A 212 0.01 3.89 19.13
CA ASP A 212 -1.40 4.28 19.11
C ASP A 212 -1.63 5.36 18.02
N PRO A 213 -2.40 5.06 16.96
CA PRO A 213 -2.61 5.97 15.84
C PRO A 213 -3.59 7.09 16.22
N ALA A 214 -3.09 8.15 16.84
CA ALA A 214 -3.83 9.37 17.13
C ALA A 214 -3.39 10.55 16.25
N LEU A 215 -4.30 11.49 15.97
CA LEU A 215 -4.05 12.66 15.12
C LEU A 215 -2.88 13.52 15.63
N GLU A 216 -2.73 13.65 16.94
CA GLU A 216 -1.63 14.39 17.59
C GLU A 216 -0.24 13.79 17.36
N PHE A 217 -0.18 12.49 17.02
CA PHE A 217 1.06 11.79 16.68
C PHE A 217 1.19 11.53 15.18
N ALA A 218 0.25 12.00 14.36
CA ALA A 218 0.36 11.92 12.92
C ALA A 218 1.53 12.78 12.44
N THR A 219 2.30 12.26 11.49
CA THR A 219 3.36 12.97 10.79
C THR A 219 3.19 12.73 9.30
N PRO A 220 3.18 13.77 8.44
CA PRO A 220 3.02 13.56 7.02
C PRO A 220 4.21 12.78 6.42
N CYS A 221 3.99 12.09 5.32
CA CYS A 221 5.08 11.50 4.53
C CYS A 221 5.04 11.98 3.08
N ARG A 222 6.21 12.01 2.44
CA ARG A 222 6.39 12.35 1.02
C ARG A 222 6.98 11.16 0.29
N HIS A 223 6.78 11.10 -1.01
CA HIS A 223 7.40 10.09 -1.86
C HIS A 223 8.16 10.76 -3.01
N SER A 224 9.21 10.10 -3.51
CA SER A 224 9.88 10.50 -4.75
C SER A 224 9.05 10.08 -5.98
N ASP A 225 9.51 10.43 -7.18
CA ASP A 225 9.02 9.77 -8.39
C ASP A 225 9.64 8.36 -8.50
N PRO A 226 8.90 7.36 -9.02
CA PRO A 226 9.46 6.06 -9.35
C PRO A 226 10.58 6.18 -10.38
N ARG A 227 11.69 5.48 -10.15
CA ARG A 227 12.81 5.44 -11.10
C ARG A 227 13.33 4.02 -11.28
N PRO A 228 13.79 3.62 -12.48
CA PRO A 228 14.42 2.32 -12.66
C PRO A 228 15.63 2.15 -11.72
N GLN A 229 15.73 0.98 -11.08
CA GLN A 229 16.82 0.67 -10.15
C GLN A 229 17.29 -0.78 -10.28
N THR A 230 18.48 -1.07 -9.76
CA THR A 230 18.98 -2.43 -9.59
C THR A 230 18.22 -3.14 -8.46
N VAL A 231 17.77 -4.36 -8.73
CA VAL A 231 17.03 -5.21 -7.79
C VAL A 231 17.87 -5.51 -6.55
N ALA A 232 17.34 -5.25 -5.35
CA ALA A 232 17.96 -5.65 -4.09
C ALA A 232 17.96 -7.18 -3.92
N ALA A 233 18.93 -7.72 -3.18
CA ALA A 233 19.04 -9.17 -3.04
C ALA A 233 17.90 -9.73 -2.17
N SER A 234 16.98 -10.46 -2.80
CA SER A 234 15.86 -11.14 -2.15
C SER A 234 15.74 -12.56 -2.68
N ALA A 235 15.61 -13.54 -1.77
CA ALA A 235 15.40 -14.93 -2.16
C ALA A 235 14.06 -15.12 -2.90
N LEU A 236 13.03 -14.37 -2.51
CA LEU A 236 11.70 -14.45 -3.12
C LEU A 236 11.73 -13.93 -4.57
N ILE A 237 12.40 -12.80 -4.80
CA ILE A 237 12.56 -12.26 -6.16
C ILE A 237 13.36 -13.22 -7.04
N ARG A 238 14.52 -13.69 -6.55
CA ARG A 238 15.37 -14.64 -7.29
C ARG A 238 14.62 -15.95 -7.56
N GLY A 239 13.89 -16.47 -6.59
CA GLY A 239 13.19 -17.74 -6.70
C GLY A 239 12.01 -17.71 -7.68
N PHE A 240 11.32 -16.57 -7.81
CA PHE A 240 10.11 -16.45 -8.64
C PHE A 240 10.39 -15.86 -10.03
N TYR A 241 11.17 -14.78 -10.13
CA TYR A 241 11.42 -14.09 -11.40
C TYR A 241 12.72 -14.56 -12.06
N ALA A 242 12.66 -14.90 -13.34
CA ALA A 242 13.86 -15.15 -14.16
C ALA A 242 14.56 -13.84 -14.57
N GLU A 243 13.79 -12.88 -15.08
CA GLU A 243 14.27 -11.58 -15.54
C GLU A 243 13.40 -10.46 -14.95
N PRO A 244 13.68 -10.02 -13.70
CA PRO A 244 12.87 -9.00 -13.04
C PRO A 244 13.14 -7.60 -13.59
N GLN A 245 12.07 -6.84 -13.86
CA GLN A 245 12.14 -5.39 -14.01
C GLN A 245 11.86 -4.70 -12.68
N THR A 246 12.49 -3.56 -12.41
CA THR A 246 12.40 -2.91 -11.09
C THR A 246 12.37 -1.40 -11.18
N ASN A 247 11.42 -0.81 -10.45
CA ASN A 247 11.34 0.62 -10.18
C ASN A 247 11.47 0.86 -8.68
N GLY A 248 12.32 1.79 -8.28
CA GLY A 248 12.49 2.23 -6.90
C GLY A 248 11.68 3.49 -6.57
N LEU A 249 11.20 3.58 -5.34
CA LEU A 249 10.45 4.70 -4.77
C LEU A 249 10.93 4.95 -3.35
N ASN A 250 11.26 6.21 -3.03
CA ASN A 250 11.64 6.60 -1.68
C ASN A 250 10.46 7.23 -0.96
N VAL A 251 10.21 6.85 0.29
CA VAL A 251 9.20 7.44 1.16
C VAL A 251 9.89 8.09 2.36
N SER A 252 9.83 9.42 2.46
CA SER A 252 10.43 10.19 3.57
C SER A 252 9.37 10.58 4.59
N PHE A 253 9.74 10.56 5.87
CA PHE A 253 8.80 10.79 6.97
C PHE A 253 9.05 12.12 7.69
N GLY A 254 7.97 12.89 7.86
CA GLY A 254 7.96 14.21 8.47
C GLY A 254 8.12 15.36 7.49
N LEU A 255 7.78 16.56 7.98
CA LEU A 255 7.93 17.84 7.28
C LEU A 255 8.76 18.81 8.13
N ALA A 256 9.24 19.90 7.52
CA ALA A 256 9.82 21.04 8.22
C ALA A 256 8.91 21.50 9.38
N GLY A 257 9.49 21.69 10.57
CA GLY A 257 8.79 22.09 11.80
C GLY A 257 8.21 20.94 12.62
N GLU A 258 8.17 19.71 12.10
CA GLU A 258 7.72 18.54 12.86
C GLU A 258 8.81 18.02 13.81
N PRO A 259 8.42 17.42 14.96
CA PRO A 259 9.38 16.77 15.84
C PRO A 259 10.17 15.66 15.14
N PHE A 260 11.49 15.66 15.34
CA PHE A 260 12.38 14.62 14.83
C PHE A 260 12.08 13.25 15.44
N TYR A 261 12.53 12.19 14.77
CA TYR A 261 12.37 10.81 15.25
C TYR A 261 12.96 10.61 16.65
N ASN A 262 14.00 11.38 17.01
CA ASN A 262 14.65 11.37 18.32
C ASN A 262 13.68 11.55 19.50
N SER A 263 12.55 12.25 19.30
CA SER A 263 11.59 12.57 20.35
C SER A 263 10.85 11.34 20.88
N THR A 264 10.32 10.51 19.99
CA THR A 264 9.53 9.32 20.35
C THR A 264 10.27 8.02 20.12
N LYS A 265 11.29 8.02 19.25
CA LYS A 265 11.97 6.83 18.73
C LYS A 265 11.00 5.78 18.21
N PHE A 266 9.89 6.24 17.66
CA PHE A 266 8.87 5.39 17.09
C PHE A 266 8.35 6.01 15.80
N LEU A 267 8.19 5.17 14.79
CA LEU A 267 7.56 5.52 13.52
C LEU A 267 6.77 4.31 13.04
N SER A 268 5.54 4.52 12.58
CA SER A 268 4.81 3.48 11.86
C SER A 268 4.09 4.01 10.63
N TRP A 269 4.03 3.19 9.59
CA TRP A 269 3.44 3.51 8.30
C TRP A 269 2.74 2.28 7.74
N THR A 270 1.57 2.48 7.13
CA THR A 270 0.72 1.39 6.64
C THR A 270 0.50 1.52 5.15
N VAL A 271 0.53 0.37 4.46
CA VAL A 271 0.29 0.26 3.03
C VAL A 271 -0.68 -0.89 2.73
N LEU A 272 -1.34 -0.80 1.58
CA LEU A 272 -2.20 -1.84 1.04
C LEU A 272 -1.72 -2.24 -0.36
N LEU A 273 -1.48 -3.53 -0.57
CA LEU A 273 -1.12 -4.13 -1.86
C LEU A 273 -2.31 -4.93 -2.40
N GLY A 274 -2.61 -4.81 -3.69
CA GLY A 274 -3.68 -5.56 -4.33
C GLY A 274 -3.52 -5.67 -5.85
N SER A 275 -4.33 -6.55 -6.47
CA SER A 275 -4.46 -6.68 -7.91
C SER A 275 -5.77 -6.05 -8.39
N GLY A 276 -5.81 -5.70 -9.67
CA GLY A 276 -6.93 -5.01 -10.30
C GLY A 276 -7.03 -3.54 -9.93
N SER A 277 -8.21 -2.96 -10.14
CA SER A 277 -8.47 -1.57 -9.78
C SER A 277 -8.46 -1.37 -8.26
N PRO A 278 -7.77 -0.34 -7.74
CA PRO A 278 -7.80 0.00 -6.33
C PRO A 278 -9.24 0.17 -5.83
N PRO A 279 -9.53 -0.21 -4.56
CA PRO A 279 -10.84 0.03 -3.99
C PRO A 279 -11.19 1.51 -4.09
N VAL A 280 -12.42 1.78 -4.51
CA VAL A 280 -12.99 3.12 -4.57
C VAL A 280 -13.96 3.22 -3.41
N ASP A 281 -13.68 4.13 -2.48
CA ASP A 281 -14.56 4.33 -1.34
C ASP A 281 -15.92 4.83 -1.86
N SER A 282 -16.96 4.06 -1.57
CA SER A 282 -18.34 4.41 -1.84
C SER A 282 -19.06 4.59 -0.51
N PHE A 283 -19.80 5.68 -0.36
CA PHE A 283 -20.65 5.87 0.80
C PHE A 283 -21.63 4.71 0.93
N SER A 284 -21.87 4.28 2.18
CA SER A 284 -22.95 3.33 2.47
C SER A 284 -24.27 3.86 1.90
N PRO A 285 -25.14 2.99 1.35
CA PRO A 285 -26.46 3.39 0.86
C PRO A 285 -27.21 4.24 1.89
N LEU A 286 -27.10 3.93 3.18
CA LEU A 286 -27.72 4.70 4.26
C LEU A 286 -27.22 6.15 4.32
N VAL A 287 -25.91 6.37 4.22
CA VAL A 287 -25.30 7.70 4.23
C VAL A 287 -25.74 8.49 2.99
N LEU A 288 -25.79 7.84 1.83
CA LEU A 288 -26.33 8.44 0.60
C LEU A 288 -27.79 8.86 0.79
N THR A 289 -28.63 8.02 1.41
CA THR A 289 -30.03 8.36 1.68
C THR A 289 -30.16 9.54 2.65
N LEU A 290 -29.36 9.58 3.72
CA LEU A 290 -29.36 10.69 4.67
C LEU A 290 -28.92 12.00 4.03
N MET A 291 -27.88 11.98 3.19
CA MET A 291 -27.44 13.15 2.43
C MET A 291 -28.52 13.60 1.44
N ALA A 292 -29.15 12.67 0.72
CA ALA A 292 -30.21 12.97 -0.25
C ALA A 292 -31.42 13.61 0.42
N VAL A 293 -31.87 13.10 1.57
CA VAL A 293 -33.01 13.66 2.31
C VAL A 293 -32.63 14.97 2.99
N GLY A 294 -31.48 15.00 3.69
CA GLY A 294 -31.04 16.14 4.50
C GLY A 294 -30.70 17.38 3.68
N LEU A 295 -30.09 17.22 2.50
CA LEU A 295 -29.77 18.34 1.61
C LEU A 295 -30.85 18.57 0.54
N GLY A 296 -31.51 17.51 0.08
CA GLY A 296 -32.55 17.60 -0.94
C GLY A 296 -33.82 18.30 -0.44
N THR A 297 -34.26 18.02 0.80
CA THR A 297 -35.50 18.62 1.33
C THR A 297 -35.42 20.14 1.45
N PRO A 298 -34.37 20.75 2.05
CA PRO A 298 -34.23 22.20 2.09
C PRO A 298 -34.15 22.84 0.70
N MET A 299 -33.45 22.19 -0.25
CA MET A 299 -33.28 22.70 -1.61
C MET A 299 -34.62 22.72 -2.36
N ILE A 300 -35.45 21.68 -2.23
CA ILE A 300 -36.80 21.64 -2.79
C ILE A 300 -37.69 22.73 -2.16
N LEU A 301 -37.64 22.89 -0.83
CA LEU A 301 -38.41 23.93 -0.15
C LEU A 301 -38.04 25.35 -0.63
N LEU A 302 -36.75 25.62 -0.84
CA LEU A 302 -36.27 26.89 -1.38
C LEU A 302 -36.73 27.13 -2.81
N LEU A 303 -36.68 26.10 -3.67
CA LEU A 303 -37.13 26.22 -5.05
C LEU A 303 -38.64 26.46 -5.14
N VAL A 304 -39.44 25.67 -4.41
CA VAL A 304 -40.91 25.83 -4.38
C VAL A 304 -41.27 27.19 -3.80
N GLY A 305 -40.66 27.58 -2.67
CA GLY A 305 -40.85 28.89 -2.07
C GLY A 305 -40.50 30.03 -3.04
N GLY A 306 -39.37 29.93 -3.74
CA GLY A 306 -38.95 30.90 -4.75
C GLY A 306 -39.93 31.02 -5.91
N VAL A 307 -40.39 29.89 -6.46
CA VAL A 307 -41.42 29.86 -7.51
C VAL A 307 -42.72 30.49 -7.03
N CYS A 308 -43.19 30.14 -5.83
CA CYS A 308 -44.39 30.73 -5.24
C CYS A 308 -44.29 32.25 -5.09
N VAL A 309 -43.14 32.77 -4.65
CA VAL A 309 -42.88 34.22 -4.55
C VAL A 309 -42.88 34.88 -5.93
N CYS A 310 -42.23 34.27 -6.93
CA CYS A 310 -42.19 34.79 -8.30
C CYS A 310 -43.58 34.83 -8.94
N VAL A 311 -44.39 33.78 -8.78
CA VAL A 311 -45.77 33.73 -9.29
C VAL A 311 -46.63 34.79 -8.60
N ARG A 312 -46.55 34.91 -7.27
CA ARG A 312 -47.27 35.97 -6.53
C ARG A 312 -46.89 37.37 -7.00
N LYS A 313 -45.60 37.65 -7.17
CA LYS A 313 -45.16 38.96 -7.69
C LYS A 313 -45.69 39.26 -9.09
N ARG A 314 -45.74 38.27 -9.99
CA ARG A 314 -46.32 38.45 -11.34
C ARG A 314 -47.83 38.64 -11.32
N ALA A 315 -48.56 37.96 -10.44
CA ALA A 315 -50.01 38.12 -10.28
C ALA A 315 -50.36 39.53 -9.79
N VAL A 316 -49.67 40.03 -8.77
CA VAL A 316 -49.85 41.40 -8.24
C VAL A 316 -49.51 42.46 -9.30
N ALA A 317 -48.48 42.23 -10.13
CA ALA A 317 -48.13 43.14 -11.22
C ALA A 317 -49.20 43.18 -12.34
N TYR A 318 -49.90 42.06 -12.59
CA TYR A 318 -51.00 42.01 -13.56
C TYR A 318 -52.26 42.73 -13.06
N GLU A 319 -52.55 42.68 -11.76
CA GLU A 319 -53.67 43.40 -11.14
C GLU A 319 -53.50 44.93 -11.14
N GLN A 320 -52.28 45.46 -11.26
CA GLN A 320 -52.06 46.91 -11.35
C GLN A 320 -52.12 47.49 -12.78
N ILE A 321 -52.21 46.64 -13.80
CA ILE A 321 -52.25 47.05 -15.21
C ILE A 321 -53.69 46.96 -15.78
N ASN A 322 -54.62 46.40 -15.01
CA ASN A 322 -56.04 46.26 -15.34
C ASN A 322 -56.91 47.18 -14.47
#